data_AF-A0AAE7J6R0-F1
#
_entry.id   AF-A0AAE7J6R0-F1
#
_cell.length_a   1.000
_cell.length_b   1.000
_cell.length_c   1.000
_cell.angle_alpha   90.00
_cell.angle_beta   90.00
_cell.angle_gamma   90.00
#
_symmetry.space_group_name_H-M   'P 1'
#
loop_
_entity.id
_entity.type
_entity.pdbx_description
1 polymer ?
#
loop_
_entity_poly.entity_id
_entity_poly.type
_entity_poly.pdbx_seq_one_letter_code
_entity_poly.pdbx_strand_id
1 'polypeptide(L)'
;MSATSAGLAVAGATGLAVFGPLLGLSTAWIALGLGAGLLGLTLDAYQWQGLGGHLLAETLPGGRARLQRIACHEAGHLLVAQAEAMPVRRVLVGTKACLQAGLRSNGATEFELPESVRLSLEDLRRWSRVLQAGMAAETLVYGQARGGADDRALLGRLWGLSGHDVPTAQREQRRARREVDQQLRRERDQLEQLRDQLLTETAHG
;
A
#
# COMPACT_ATOMS: atom_id res chain seq x y z
N MET A 1 -4.21 -10.34 -7.61
CA MET A 1 -4.14 -11.80 -7.72
C MET A 1 -3.08 -12.17 -8.74
N SER A 2 -2.26 -13.19 -8.51
CA SER A 2 -1.39 -13.71 -9.58
C SER A 2 -2.23 -14.54 -10.56
N ALA A 3 -1.79 -14.65 -11.82
CA ALA A 3 -2.46 -15.49 -12.83
C ALA A 3 -2.69 -16.94 -12.32
N THR A 4 -1.75 -17.45 -11.52
CA THR A 4 -1.82 -18.77 -10.87
C THR A 4 -2.97 -18.87 -9.86
N SER A 5 -3.18 -17.84 -9.03
CA SER A 5 -4.27 -17.83 -8.04
C SER A 5 -5.66 -17.75 -8.68
N ALA A 6 -5.78 -17.00 -9.77
CA ALA A 6 -7.03 -16.95 -10.54
C ALA A 6 -7.32 -18.29 -11.22
N GLY A 7 -6.29 -18.93 -11.81
CA GLY A 7 -6.41 -20.25 -12.42
C GLY A 7 -6.87 -21.33 -11.43
N LEU A 8 -6.31 -21.35 -10.22
CA LEU A 8 -6.73 -22.27 -9.16
C LEU A 8 -8.20 -22.04 -8.73
N ALA A 9 -8.62 -20.79 -8.60
CA ALA A 9 -10.00 -20.46 -8.24
C ALA A 9 -10.98 -20.94 -9.32
N VAL A 10 -10.67 -20.70 -10.59
CA VAL A 10 -11.48 -21.17 -11.73
C VAL A 10 -11.51 -22.69 -11.78
N ALA A 11 -10.36 -23.35 -11.70
CA ALA A 11 -10.28 -24.81 -11.71
C ALA A 11 -11.07 -25.44 -10.54
N GLY A 12 -11.00 -24.84 -9.35
CA GLY A 12 -11.78 -25.24 -8.19
C GLY A 12 -13.29 -25.06 -8.39
N ALA A 13 -13.73 -23.92 -8.94
CA ALA A 13 -15.13 -23.66 -9.26
C ALA A 13 -15.67 -24.64 -10.32
N THR A 14 -14.88 -24.89 -11.38
CA THR A 14 -15.21 -25.89 -12.40
C THR A 14 -15.26 -27.29 -11.81
N GLY A 15 -14.29 -27.67 -10.99
CA GLY A 15 -14.27 -28.96 -10.30
C GLY A 15 -15.48 -29.15 -9.39
N LEU A 16 -15.85 -28.12 -8.62
CA LEU A 16 -17.04 -28.14 -7.77
C LEU A 16 -18.32 -28.27 -8.60
N ALA A 17 -18.43 -27.56 -9.72
CA ALA A 17 -19.59 -27.64 -10.60
C ALA A 17 -19.74 -29.02 -11.27
N VAL A 18 -18.63 -29.64 -11.66
CA VAL A 18 -18.63 -30.94 -12.37
C VAL A 18 -18.75 -32.12 -11.40
N PHE A 19 -17.97 -32.13 -10.32
CA PHE A 19 -17.88 -33.27 -9.41
C PHE A 19 -18.74 -33.12 -8.15
N GLY A 20 -19.13 -31.89 -7.78
CA GLY A 20 -19.98 -31.64 -6.62
C GLY A 20 -21.30 -32.42 -6.62
N PRO A 21 -22.03 -32.51 -7.75
CA PRO A 21 -23.24 -33.32 -7.83
C PRO A 21 -23.01 -34.81 -7.56
N LEU A 22 -21.85 -35.35 -7.94
CA LEU A 22 -21.48 -36.75 -7.67
C LEU A 22 -21.26 -37.01 -6.16
N LEU A 23 -21.00 -35.96 -5.39
CA LEU A 23 -20.86 -35.99 -3.93
C LEU A 23 -22.18 -35.66 -3.21
N GLY A 24 -23.30 -35.58 -3.93
CA GLY A 24 -24.61 -35.25 -3.37
C GLY A 24 -24.87 -33.77 -3.15
N LEU A 25 -24.00 -32.87 -3.65
CA LEU A 25 -24.22 -31.43 -3.56
C LEU A 25 -25.24 -30.99 -4.61
N SER A 26 -26.20 -30.15 -4.19
CA SER A 26 -27.20 -29.61 -5.10
C SER A 26 -26.58 -28.65 -6.12
N THR A 27 -26.83 -28.91 -7.40
CA THR A 27 -26.42 -28.03 -8.50
C THR A 27 -26.99 -26.62 -8.35
N ALA A 28 -28.20 -26.49 -7.81
CA ALA A 28 -28.82 -25.18 -7.58
C ALA A 28 -28.06 -24.38 -6.51
N TRP A 29 -27.65 -25.04 -5.41
CA TRP A 29 -26.86 -24.38 -4.37
C TRP A 29 -25.43 -24.06 -4.84
N ILE A 30 -24.83 -24.91 -5.65
CA ILE A 30 -23.53 -24.62 -6.29
C ILE A 30 -23.64 -23.40 -7.21
N ALA A 31 -24.64 -23.37 -8.09
CA ALA A 31 -24.86 -22.27 -9.02
C ALA A 31 -25.15 -20.95 -8.29
N LEU A 32 -26.00 -20.99 -7.26
CA LEU A 32 -26.28 -19.84 -6.42
C LEU A 32 -25.01 -19.34 -5.73
N GLY A 33 -24.21 -20.24 -5.15
CA GLY A 33 -22.96 -19.89 -4.45
C GLY A 33 -21.93 -19.25 -5.39
N LEU A 34 -21.70 -19.84 -6.56
CA LEU A 34 -20.78 -19.29 -7.56
C LEU A 34 -21.28 -17.96 -8.13
N GLY A 35 -22.58 -17.87 -8.45
CA GLY A 35 -23.20 -16.65 -8.96
C GLY A 35 -23.16 -15.50 -7.94
N ALA A 36 -23.51 -15.78 -6.69
CA ALA A 36 -23.42 -14.81 -5.60
C ALA A 36 -21.97 -14.39 -5.32
N GLY A 37 -21.02 -15.33 -5.38
CA GLY A 37 -19.59 -15.03 -5.23
C GLY A 37 -19.07 -14.11 -6.33
N LEU A 38 -19.39 -14.39 -7.59
CA LEU A 38 -19.02 -13.52 -8.73
C LEU A 38 -19.68 -12.14 -8.62
N LEU A 39 -20.96 -12.08 -8.26
CA LEU A 39 -21.66 -10.82 -8.04
C LEU A 39 -21.00 -10.02 -6.91
N GLY A 40 -20.67 -10.67 -5.79
CA GLY A 40 -19.96 -10.04 -4.67
C GLY A 40 -18.61 -9.47 -5.08
N LEU A 41 -17.80 -10.23 -5.81
CA LEU A 41 -16.51 -9.76 -6.34
C LEU A 41 -16.68 -8.59 -7.32
N THR A 42 -17.74 -8.62 -8.13
CA THR A 42 -18.05 -7.55 -9.09
C THR A 42 -18.45 -6.27 -8.37
N LEU A 43 -19.31 -6.38 -7.35
CA LEU A 43 -19.72 -5.25 -6.52
C LEU A 43 -18.54 -4.69 -5.73
N ASP A 44 -17.66 -5.54 -5.21
CA ASP A 44 -16.43 -5.12 -4.53
C ASP A 44 -15.50 -4.36 -5.48
N ALA A 45 -15.28 -4.87 -6.70
CA ALA A 45 -14.46 -4.19 -7.70
C ALA A 45 -15.07 -2.84 -8.12
N TYR A 46 -16.38 -2.79 -8.36
CA TYR A 46 -17.06 -1.59 -8.85
C TYR A 46 -17.25 -0.53 -7.77
N GLN A 47 -17.81 -0.91 -6.62
CA GLN A 47 -18.18 0.03 -5.57
C GLN A 47 -17.01 0.32 -4.64
N TRP A 48 -16.23 -0.71 -4.28
CA TRP A 48 -15.24 -0.66 -3.21
C TRP A 48 -13.81 -0.79 -3.72
N GLN A 49 -13.61 -0.80 -5.04
CA GLN A 49 -12.29 -0.87 -5.69
C GLN A 49 -11.45 -2.07 -5.22
N GLY A 50 -12.09 -3.17 -4.82
CA GLY A 50 -11.41 -4.38 -4.35
C GLY A 50 -11.03 -4.38 -2.86
N LEU A 51 -11.48 -3.40 -2.07
CA LEU A 51 -11.15 -3.29 -0.64
C LEU A 51 -11.76 -4.42 0.20
N GLY A 52 -12.94 -4.92 -0.16
CA GLY A 52 -13.57 -6.06 0.51
C GLY A 52 -12.74 -7.34 0.36
N GLY A 53 -12.23 -7.61 -0.84
CA GLY A 53 -11.29 -8.69 -1.09
C GLY A 53 -9.97 -8.53 -0.33
N HIS A 54 -9.50 -7.29 -0.16
CA HIS A 54 -8.30 -7.00 0.64
C HIS A 54 -8.50 -7.27 2.13
N LEU A 55 -9.62 -6.84 2.71
CA LEU A 55 -9.97 -7.14 4.10
C LEU A 55 -10.00 -8.64 4.38
N LEU A 56 -10.66 -9.41 3.50
CA LEU A 56 -10.72 -10.86 3.63
C LEU A 56 -9.33 -11.48 3.52
N ALA A 57 -8.55 -11.05 2.52
CA ALA A 57 -7.20 -11.57 2.30
C ALA A 57 -6.25 -11.29 3.48
N GLU A 58 -6.39 -10.16 4.16
CA GLU A 58 -5.56 -9.75 5.31
C GLU A 58 -5.66 -10.70 6.50
N THR A 59 -6.79 -11.42 6.64
CA THR A 59 -6.96 -12.45 7.69
C THR A 59 -6.26 -13.77 7.39
N LEU A 60 -5.86 -14.00 6.13
CA LEU A 60 -5.19 -15.21 5.68
C LEU A 60 -3.64 -15.08 5.79
N PRO A 61 -2.88 -16.19 5.79
CA PRO A 61 -1.41 -16.15 5.89
C PRO A 61 -0.74 -15.26 4.82
N GLY A 62 -1.24 -15.29 3.59
CA GLY A 62 -0.74 -14.42 2.51
C GLY A 62 -1.03 -12.92 2.74
N GLY A 63 -2.10 -12.61 3.48
CA GLY A 63 -2.44 -11.28 3.93
C GLY A 63 -1.45 -10.71 4.94
N ARG A 64 -0.99 -11.54 5.89
CA ARG A 64 0.00 -11.12 6.90
C ARG A 64 1.32 -10.68 6.27
N ALA A 65 1.82 -11.42 5.29
CA ALA A 65 3.02 -11.01 4.54
C ALA A 65 2.81 -9.70 3.75
N ARG A 66 1.60 -9.47 3.24
CA ARG A 66 1.24 -8.20 2.60
C ARG A 66 1.20 -7.05 3.62
N LEU A 67 0.63 -7.26 4.80
CA LEU A 67 0.60 -6.27 5.88
C LEU A 67 2.02 -5.91 6.34
N GLN A 68 2.91 -6.89 6.52
CA GLN A 68 4.32 -6.64 6.84
C GLN A 68 5.02 -5.75 5.80
N ARG A 69 4.71 -5.96 4.52
CA ARG A 69 5.24 -5.12 3.45
C ARG A 69 4.67 -3.69 3.49
N ILE A 70 3.37 -3.56 3.73
CA ILE A 70 2.72 -2.24 3.89
C ILE A 70 3.31 -1.52 5.11
N ALA A 71 3.44 -2.18 6.25
CA ALA A 71 4.06 -1.60 7.45
C ALA A 71 5.49 -1.13 7.18
N CYS A 72 6.27 -1.91 6.41
CA CYS A 72 7.61 -1.50 6.00
C CYS A 72 7.60 -0.27 5.09
N HIS A 73 6.60 -0.15 4.21
CA HIS A 73 6.41 1.01 3.35
C HIS A 73 6.10 2.26 4.19
N GLU A 74 5.11 2.18 5.07
CA GLU A 74 4.73 3.30 5.93
C GLU A 74 5.83 3.67 6.94
N ALA A 75 6.55 2.69 7.49
CA ALA A 75 7.72 2.94 8.34
C ALA A 75 8.82 3.72 7.62
N GLY A 76 8.99 3.49 6.31
CA GLY A 76 9.89 4.27 5.47
C GLY A 76 9.50 5.75 5.42
N HIS A 77 8.22 6.04 5.15
CA HIS A 77 7.70 7.41 5.19
C HIS A 77 7.91 8.06 6.56
N LEU A 78 7.51 7.36 7.62
CA LEU A 78 7.60 7.86 8.99
C LEU A 78 9.04 8.18 9.40
N LEU A 79 9.99 7.27 9.14
CA LEU A 79 11.39 7.45 9.51
C LEU A 79 12.02 8.67 8.82
N VAL A 80 11.81 8.79 7.51
CA VAL A 80 12.36 9.93 6.75
C VAL A 80 11.63 11.23 7.12
N ALA A 81 10.32 11.18 7.36
CA ALA A 81 9.57 12.36 7.81
C ALA A 81 10.07 12.90 9.14
N GLN A 82 10.38 12.02 10.10
CA GLN A 82 10.98 12.40 11.39
C GLN A 82 12.34 13.08 11.19
N ALA A 83 13.19 12.54 10.31
CA ALA A 83 14.50 13.12 10.00
C ALA A 83 14.39 14.50 9.31
N GLU A 84 13.35 14.71 8.48
CA GLU A 84 13.07 15.99 7.81
C GLU A 84 12.27 16.98 8.66
N ALA A 85 11.97 16.61 9.92
CA ALA A 85 11.11 17.37 10.83
C ALA A 85 9.73 17.70 10.21
N MET A 86 9.17 16.76 9.44
CA MET A 86 7.84 16.87 8.85
C MET A 86 6.79 16.29 9.81
N PRO A 87 5.79 17.08 10.23
CA PRO A 87 4.78 16.61 11.19
C PRO A 87 3.88 15.55 10.57
N VAL A 88 3.89 14.36 11.18
CA VAL A 88 3.02 13.22 10.84
C VAL A 88 1.87 13.19 11.82
N ARG A 89 0.65 13.28 11.32
CA ARG A 89 -0.59 13.25 12.12
C ARG A 89 -0.91 11.84 12.61
N ARG A 90 -0.83 10.86 11.71
CA ARG A 90 -1.05 9.44 12.01
C ARG A 90 -0.50 8.56 10.89
N VAL A 91 -0.22 7.31 11.24
CA VAL A 91 0.14 6.25 10.31
C VAL A 91 -0.90 5.14 10.41
N LEU A 92 -1.38 4.66 9.27
CA LEU A 92 -2.39 3.61 9.18
C LEU A 92 -1.82 2.46 8.34
N VAL A 93 -1.94 1.24 8.85
CA VAL A 93 -1.49 0.03 8.16
C VAL A 93 -2.66 -0.93 8.02
N GLY A 94 -2.87 -1.43 6.80
CA GLY A 94 -3.91 -2.39 6.47
C GLY A 94 -5.24 -1.73 6.07
N THR A 95 -6.04 -2.48 5.30
CA THR A 95 -7.30 -1.99 4.75
C THR A 95 -8.32 -1.67 5.84
N LYS A 96 -8.35 -2.43 6.95
CA LYS A 96 -9.28 -2.19 8.06
C LYS A 96 -9.07 -0.79 8.68
N ALA A 97 -7.82 -0.47 9.06
CA ALA A 97 -7.48 0.80 9.69
C ALA A 97 -7.79 1.99 8.76
N CYS A 98 -7.46 1.85 7.48
CA CYS A 98 -7.77 2.88 6.47
C CYS A 98 -9.28 3.09 6.32
N LEU A 99 -10.09 2.02 6.24
CA LEU A 99 -11.55 2.15 6.12
C LEU A 99 -12.19 2.78 7.36
N GLN A 100 -11.75 2.42 8.57
CA GLN A 100 -12.21 3.06 9.81
C GLN A 100 -11.89 4.55 9.83
N ALA A 101 -10.78 4.95 9.19
CA ALA A 101 -10.38 6.33 9.01
C ALA A 101 -11.07 7.04 7.82
N GLY A 102 -11.97 6.37 7.10
CA GLY A 102 -12.67 6.92 5.93
C GLY A 102 -11.83 6.92 4.64
N LEU A 103 -10.68 6.23 4.64
CA LEU A 103 -9.76 6.16 3.50
C LEU A 103 -9.99 4.90 2.68
N ARG A 104 -9.83 5.04 1.36
CA ARG A 104 -9.87 3.94 0.40
C ARG A 104 -8.46 3.48 0.01
N SER A 105 -7.68 3.08 1.00
CA SER A 105 -6.33 2.54 0.81
C SER A 105 -6.08 1.32 1.70
N ASN A 106 -4.90 0.72 1.57
CA ASN A 106 -4.42 -0.37 2.41
C ASN A 106 -3.25 0.03 3.32
N GLY A 107 -2.86 1.31 3.27
CA GLY A 107 -1.81 1.95 4.07
C GLY A 107 -1.89 3.46 3.83
N ALA A 108 -1.54 4.27 4.83
CA ALA A 108 -1.45 5.71 4.69
C ALA A 108 -0.59 6.35 5.78
N THR A 109 0.30 7.24 5.39
CA THR A 109 0.95 8.20 6.28
C THR A 109 0.33 9.58 6.06
N GLU A 110 -0.40 10.08 7.04
CA GLU A 110 -1.04 11.40 6.97
C GLU A 110 -0.14 12.47 7.59
N PHE A 111 0.12 13.53 6.84
CA PHE A 111 0.92 14.67 7.26
C PHE A 111 0.02 15.83 7.66
N GLU A 112 0.52 16.72 8.52
CA GLU A 112 -0.12 18.01 8.72
C GLU A 112 0.06 18.88 7.48
N LEU A 113 -0.99 19.66 7.15
CA LEU A 113 -0.96 20.53 5.99
C LEU A 113 -0.06 21.73 6.27
N PRO A 114 0.87 22.07 5.36
CA PRO A 114 1.66 23.29 5.50
C PRO A 114 0.76 24.53 5.44
N GLU A 115 1.09 25.55 6.22
CA GLU A 115 0.33 26.81 6.27
C GLU A 115 0.34 27.57 4.93
N SER A 116 1.38 27.37 4.10
CA SER A 116 1.56 28.03 2.82
C SER A 116 1.27 27.11 1.63
N VAL A 117 0.47 27.61 0.67
CA VAL A 117 0.16 26.92 -0.59
C VAL A 117 1.38 26.85 -1.54
N ARG A 118 2.35 27.76 -1.40
CA ARG A 118 3.58 27.75 -2.20
C ARG A 118 4.68 26.99 -1.46
N LEU A 119 5.08 25.86 -2.02
CA LEU A 119 6.22 25.09 -1.53
C LEU A 119 7.52 25.71 -2.03
N SER A 120 8.48 25.92 -1.13
CA SER A 120 9.83 26.29 -1.50
C SER A 120 10.55 25.12 -2.19
N LEU A 121 11.69 25.39 -2.84
CA LEU A 121 12.54 24.31 -3.38
C LEU A 121 12.99 23.33 -2.29
N GLU A 122 13.22 23.82 -1.07
CA GLU A 122 13.60 22.94 0.03
C GLU A 122 12.41 22.07 0.47
N ASP A 123 11.20 22.62 0.53
CA ASP A 123 10.00 21.80 0.82
C ASP A 123 9.81 20.72 -0.24
N LEU A 124 10.00 21.05 -1.52
CA LEU A 124 9.94 20.07 -2.60
C LEU A 124 11.00 18.97 -2.45
N ARG A 125 12.20 19.30 -1.96
CA ARG A 125 13.24 18.31 -1.66
C ARG A 125 12.85 17.41 -0.49
N ARG A 126 12.33 17.98 0.60
CA ARG A 126 11.82 17.23 1.76
C ARG A 126 10.73 16.25 1.35
N TRP A 127 9.71 16.74 0.63
CA TRP A 127 8.64 15.90 0.07
C TRP A 127 9.18 14.84 -0.90
N SER A 128 10.19 15.18 -1.71
CA SER A 128 10.82 14.20 -2.60
C SER A 128 11.51 13.07 -1.84
N ARG A 129 12.12 13.34 -0.68
CA ARG A 129 12.71 12.31 0.16
C ARG A 129 11.63 11.46 0.82
N VAL A 130 10.67 12.10 1.50
CA VAL A 130 9.59 11.41 2.20
C VAL A 130 8.75 10.54 1.26
N LEU A 131 8.28 11.05 0.12
CA LEU A 131 7.43 10.29 -0.81
C LEU A 131 8.17 9.12 -1.49
N GLN A 132 9.50 9.19 -1.59
CA GLN A 132 10.29 8.07 -2.12
C GLN A 132 10.65 7.03 -1.05
N ALA A 133 10.52 7.38 0.23
CA ALA A 133 10.96 6.55 1.34
C ALA A 133 10.21 5.22 1.46
N GLY A 134 8.90 5.19 1.22
CA GLY A 134 8.13 3.94 1.28
C GLY A 134 8.60 2.90 0.26
N MET A 135 8.76 3.31 -1.01
CA MET A 135 9.31 2.43 -2.04
C MET A 135 10.77 2.03 -1.78
N ALA A 136 11.58 2.95 -1.25
CA ALA A 136 12.97 2.68 -0.92
C ALA A 136 13.08 1.66 0.22
N ALA A 137 12.25 1.77 1.26
CA ALA A 137 12.14 0.81 2.35
C ALA A 137 11.71 -0.57 1.86
N GLU A 138 10.67 -0.65 1.01
CA GLU A 138 10.26 -1.92 0.42
C GLU A 138 11.37 -2.56 -0.42
N THR A 139 12.10 -1.75 -1.20
CA THR A 139 13.20 -2.24 -2.03
C THR A 139 14.36 -2.74 -1.17
N LEU A 140 14.68 -2.04 -0.08
CA LEU A 140 15.74 -2.42 0.84
C LEU A 140 15.46 -3.76 1.53
N VAL A 141 14.22 -3.97 2.02
CA VAL A 141 13.87 -5.15 2.82
C VAL A 141 13.48 -6.34 1.93
N TYR A 142 12.80 -6.09 0.81
CA TYR A 142 12.23 -7.16 -0.02
C TYR A 142 12.77 -7.24 -1.45
N GLY A 143 13.79 -6.45 -1.79
CA GLY A 143 14.44 -6.42 -3.09
C GLY A 143 13.68 -5.68 -4.20
N GLN A 144 12.39 -5.41 -4.03
CA GLN A 144 11.57 -4.67 -4.99
C GLN A 144 10.37 -4.01 -4.30
N ALA A 145 10.03 -2.81 -4.75
CA ALA A 145 8.81 -2.11 -4.36
C ALA A 145 7.60 -2.67 -5.12
N ARG A 146 6.47 -2.88 -4.42
CA ARG A 146 5.18 -3.23 -5.04
C ARG A 146 4.16 -2.09 -4.99
N GLY A 147 4.30 -1.15 -4.06
CA GLY A 147 3.41 0.01 -3.90
C GLY A 147 3.93 1.32 -4.50
N GLY A 148 3.42 2.44 -3.96
CA GLY A 148 3.89 3.80 -4.22
C GLY A 148 3.45 4.45 -5.53
N ALA A 149 2.38 3.95 -6.17
CA ALA A 149 1.81 4.62 -7.34
C ALA A 149 1.28 6.02 -6.97
N ASP A 150 0.60 6.11 -5.83
CA ASP A 150 0.06 7.37 -5.32
C ASP A 150 1.18 8.34 -4.92
N ASP A 151 2.26 7.86 -4.30
CA ASP A 151 3.43 8.68 -3.97
C ASP A 151 4.08 9.28 -5.21
N ARG A 152 4.27 8.47 -6.26
CA ARG A 152 4.83 8.94 -7.53
C ARG A 152 3.90 9.95 -8.19
N ALA A 153 2.59 9.71 -8.14
CA ALA A 153 1.60 10.63 -8.69
C ALA A 153 1.58 11.96 -7.92
N LEU A 154 1.62 11.91 -6.59
CA LEU A 154 1.70 13.10 -5.73
C LEU A 154 3.00 13.86 -5.98
N LEU A 155 4.15 13.17 -5.99
CA LEU A 155 5.44 13.76 -6.27
C LEU A 155 5.47 14.45 -7.64
N GLY A 156 4.90 13.80 -8.66
CA GLY A 156 4.74 14.37 -9.99
C GLY A 156 3.89 15.65 -9.98
N ARG A 157 2.78 15.68 -9.23
CA ARG A 157 1.93 16.88 -9.08
C ARG A 157 2.67 18.01 -8.36
N LEU A 158 3.37 17.71 -7.25
CA LEU A 158 4.12 18.72 -6.48
C LEU A 158 5.17 19.41 -7.35
N TRP A 159 5.97 18.63 -8.10
CA TRP A 159 6.95 19.20 -9.02
C TRP A 159 6.29 19.89 -10.23
N GLY A 160 5.21 19.34 -10.77
CA GLY A 160 4.49 19.95 -11.90
C GLY A 160 3.89 21.32 -11.56
N LEU A 161 3.45 21.52 -10.32
CA LEU A 161 2.89 22.79 -9.83
C LEU A 161 3.96 23.77 -9.31
N SER A 162 5.21 23.34 -9.16
CA SER A 162 6.29 24.16 -8.58
C SER A 162 6.80 25.28 -9.49
N GLY A 163 6.57 25.19 -10.80
CA GLY A 163 7.15 26.10 -11.79
C GLY A 163 8.61 25.83 -12.16
N HIS A 164 9.25 24.81 -11.57
CA HIS A 164 10.57 24.35 -11.99
C HIS A 164 10.52 23.52 -13.28
N ASP A 165 11.60 23.55 -14.06
CA ASP A 165 11.70 22.76 -15.28
C ASP A 165 11.81 21.25 -15.01
N VAL A 166 11.42 20.44 -15.99
CA VAL A 166 11.46 18.97 -15.91
C VAL A 166 12.88 18.46 -15.61
N PRO A 167 13.96 18.97 -16.23
CA PRO A 167 15.32 18.54 -15.89
C PRO A 167 15.69 18.77 -14.42
N THR A 168 15.31 19.90 -13.81
CA THR A 168 15.55 20.17 -12.39
C THR A 168 14.78 19.21 -11.51
N ALA A 169 13.48 19.05 -11.76
CA ALA A 169 12.65 18.09 -11.02
C ALA A 169 13.25 16.68 -11.03
N GLN A 170 13.67 16.20 -12.21
CA GLN A 170 14.30 14.89 -12.33
C GLN A 170 15.65 14.79 -11.61
N ARG A 171 16.49 15.82 -11.66
CA ARG A 171 17.77 15.84 -10.94
C ARG A 171 17.56 15.77 -9.43
N GLU A 172 16.64 16.58 -8.91
CA GLU A 172 16.33 16.63 -7.48
C GLU A 172 15.66 15.35 -6.99
N GLN A 173 14.74 14.76 -7.75
CA GLN A 173 14.14 13.47 -7.38
C GLN A 173 15.17 12.34 -7.36
N ARG A 174 16.08 12.27 -8.35
CA ARG A 174 17.18 11.29 -8.36
C ARG A 174 18.14 11.48 -7.19
N ARG A 175 18.39 12.74 -6.81
CA ARG A 175 19.20 13.08 -5.64
C ARG A 175 18.52 12.60 -4.36
N ALA A 176 17.27 12.99 -4.15
CA ALA A 176 16.47 12.56 -3.00
C ALA A 176 16.42 11.02 -2.89
N ARG A 177 16.29 10.31 -4.01
CA ARG A 177 16.33 8.84 -4.00
C ARG A 177 17.62 8.29 -3.42
N ARG A 178 18.77 8.80 -3.85
CA ARG A 178 20.08 8.36 -3.34
C ARG A 178 20.26 8.69 -1.85
N GLU A 179 19.81 9.87 -1.44
CA GLU A 179 19.86 10.30 -0.03
C GLU A 179 19.03 9.36 0.85
N VAL A 180 17.79 9.07 0.45
CA VAL A 180 16.89 8.14 1.15
C VAL A 180 17.46 6.71 1.16
N ASP A 181 17.94 6.20 0.03
CA ASP A 181 18.51 4.86 -0.04
C ASP A 181 19.73 4.73 0.90
N GLN A 182 20.56 5.77 1.01
CA GLN A 182 21.69 5.81 1.94
C GLN A 182 21.22 5.90 3.39
N GLN A 183 20.24 6.76 3.69
CA GLN A 183 19.69 6.92 5.03
C GLN A 183 19.09 5.60 5.54
N LEU A 184 18.16 5.00 4.78
CA LEU A 184 17.48 3.78 5.19
C LEU A 184 18.43 2.59 5.36
N ARG A 185 19.55 2.54 4.59
CA ARG A 185 20.60 1.53 4.80
C ARG A 185 21.34 1.73 6.12
N ARG A 186 21.60 2.97 6.52
CA ARG A 186 22.26 3.29 7.80
C ARG A 186 21.31 3.04 8.98
N GLU A 187 20.04 3.35 8.80
CA GLU A 187 18.99 3.29 9.84
C GLU A 187 18.12 2.04 9.70
N ARG A 188 18.67 0.95 9.15
CA ARG A 188 17.90 -0.26 8.85
C ARG A 188 17.23 -0.84 10.09
N ASP A 189 17.95 -0.91 11.21
CA ASP A 189 17.41 -1.47 12.44
C ASP A 189 16.23 -0.64 12.96
N GLN A 190 16.32 0.69 12.85
CA GLN A 190 15.24 1.60 13.23
C GLN A 190 14.02 1.47 12.31
N LEU A 191 14.24 1.28 11.00
CA LEU A 191 13.18 0.99 10.04
C LEU A 191 12.44 -0.32 10.42
N GLU A 192 13.17 -1.37 10.75
CA GLU A 192 12.59 -2.66 11.14
C GLU A 192 11.83 -2.56 12.49
N GLN A 193 12.36 -1.80 13.45
CA GLN A 193 11.66 -1.51 14.71
C GLN A 193 10.35 -0.74 14.50
N LEU A 194 10.36 0.33 13.69
CA LEU A 194 9.15 1.10 13.37
C LEU A 194 8.11 0.24 12.65
N ARG A 195 8.53 -0.61 11.70
CA ARG A 195 7.65 -1.58 11.05
C ARG A 195 6.94 -2.46 12.08
N ASP A 196 7.69 -3.03 13.03
CA ASP A 196 7.14 -3.96 14.02
C ASP A 196 6.23 -3.26 15.03
N GLN A 197 6.55 -2.01 15.38
CA GLN A 197 5.69 -1.15 16.18
C GLN A 197 4.35 -0.91 15.46
N LEU A 198 4.37 -0.48 14.19
CA LEU A 198 3.16 -0.23 13.41
C LEU A 198 2.29 -1.48 13.27
N LEU A 199 2.90 -2.66 13.10
CA LEU A 199 2.17 -3.93 13.06
C LEU A 199 1.49 -4.25 14.39
N THR A 200 2.16 -3.95 15.51
CA THR A 200 1.61 -4.17 16.85
C THR A 200 0.44 -3.24 17.12
N GLU A 201 0.56 -1.95 16.77
CA GLU A 201 -0.53 -0.97 16.89
C GLU A 201 -1.76 -1.39 16.06
N THR A 202 -1.53 -1.92 14.86
CA THR A 202 -2.60 -2.43 13.98
C THR A 202 -3.31 -3.66 14.56
N ALA A 203 -2.60 -4.50 15.32
CA ALA A 203 -3.20 -5.68 15.94
C ALA A 203 -4.16 -5.34 17.11
N HIS A 204 -4.04 -4.13 17.67
CA HIS A 204 -4.80 -3.68 18.84
C HIS A 204 -5.93 -2.68 18.52
N GLY A 205 -6.12 -2.27 17.26
CA GLY A 205 -7.24 -1.43 16.76
C GLY A 205 -8.23 -2.19 15.88
#